data_AF-A0A2D2ATL6-F1
#
_entry.id   AF-A0A2D2ATL6-F1
#
_cell.length_a   1.000
_cell.length_b   1.000
_cell.length_c   1.000
_cell.angle_alpha   90.00
_cell.angle_beta   90.00
_cell.angle_gamma   90.00
#
_symmetry.space_group_name_H-M   'P 1'
#
loop_
_entity.id
_entity.type
_entity.pdbx_description
1 polymer ?
#
loop_
_entity_poly.entity_id
_entity_poly.type
_entity_poly.pdbx_seq_one_letter_code
_entity_poly.pdbx_strand_id
1 'polypeptide(L)'
;MKRAAPDLKAQAKRAALNALRRARRTADKAGIELSEWEGEFLGSVEDRLKTYGRAFGDPEKGAAGQALSMLQAVKLKEIAAKAKGEKKPMGRKPMRRRPAE
;
A
#
# COMPACT_ATOMS: atom_id res chain seq x y z
N MET A 1 26.76 14.14 -16.90
CA MET A 1 25.91 12.98 -17.26
C MET A 1 24.46 13.33 -16.93
N LYS A 2 23.58 13.48 -17.93
CA LYS A 2 22.14 13.66 -17.68
C LYS A 2 21.59 12.33 -17.17
N ARG A 3 21.21 12.25 -15.89
CA ARG A 3 20.54 11.06 -15.36
C ARG A 3 19.26 10.86 -16.16
N ALA A 4 19.12 9.69 -16.79
CA ALA A 4 17.87 9.33 -17.48
C ALA A 4 16.69 9.52 -16.51
N ALA A 5 15.56 10.00 -17.03
CA ALA A 5 14.37 10.21 -16.22
C ALA A 5 14.07 8.93 -15.43
N PRO A 6 13.79 9.02 -14.11
CA PRO A 6 13.58 7.84 -13.29
C PRO A 6 12.44 6.99 -13.85
N ASP A 7 12.64 5.68 -13.98
CA ASP A 7 11.55 4.78 -14.35
C ASP A 7 10.50 4.76 -13.22
N LEU A 8 9.44 5.54 -13.42
CA LEU A 8 8.34 5.70 -12.47
C LEU A 8 7.65 4.37 -12.19
N LYS A 9 7.57 3.47 -13.17
CA LYS A 9 6.95 2.14 -13.01
C LYS A 9 7.80 1.25 -12.12
N ALA A 10 9.11 1.20 -12.38
CA ALA A 10 10.05 0.45 -11.55
C ALA A 10 10.08 0.96 -10.11
N GLN A 11 10.04 2.28 -9.92
CA GLN A 11 9.98 2.89 -8.58
C GLN A 11 8.68 2.55 -7.85
N ALA A 12 7.53 2.63 -8.53
CA ALA A 12 6.25 2.29 -7.95
C ALA A 12 6.16 0.81 -7.56
N LYS A 13 6.62 -0.09 -8.45
CA LYS A 13 6.73 -1.54 -8.15
C LYS A 13 7.57 -1.78 -6.90
N ARG A 14 8.77 -1.18 -6.84
CA ARG A 14 9.68 -1.32 -5.69
C ARG A 14 9.06 -0.78 -4.41
N ALA A 15 8.39 0.37 -4.47
CA ALA A 15 7.72 0.97 -3.32
C ALA A 15 6.60 0.07 -2.79
N ALA A 16 5.77 -0.50 -3.68
CA ALA A 16 4.70 -1.41 -3.30
C ALA A 16 5.22 -2.71 -2.68
N LEU A 17 6.23 -3.34 -3.29
CA LEU A 17 6.87 -4.54 -2.72
C LEU A 17 7.46 -4.28 -1.33
N ASN A 18 8.11 -3.12 -1.15
CA ASN A 18 8.63 -2.72 0.16
C ASN A 18 7.52 -2.45 1.18
N ALA A 19 6.37 -1.94 0.75
CA ALA A 19 5.22 -1.72 1.62
C ALA A 19 4.60 -3.04 2.10
N LEU A 20 4.44 -4.03 1.22
CA LEU A 20 3.99 -5.38 1.58
C LEU A 20 4.93 -6.04 2.60
N ARG A 21 6.23 -6.00 2.33
CA ARG A 21 7.27 -6.51 3.24
C ARG A 21 7.25 -5.82 4.60
N ARG A 22 7.03 -4.50 4.62
CA ARG A 22 6.90 -3.74 5.88
C ARG A 22 5.65 -4.12 6.64
N ALA A 23 4.51 -4.31 5.98
CA ALA A 23 3.28 -4.71 6.64
C ALA A 23 3.45 -6.05 7.35
N ARG A 24 4.01 -7.05 6.66
CA ARG A 24 4.30 -8.37 7.25
C ARG A 24 5.25 -8.27 8.44
N ARG A 25 6.39 -7.59 8.25
CA ARG A 25 7.35 -7.37 9.35
C ARG A 25 6.75 -6.62 10.55
N THR A 26 5.83 -5.68 10.31
CA THR A 26 5.17 -4.94 11.40
C THR A 26 4.24 -5.86 12.18
N ALA A 27 3.47 -6.71 11.49
CA ALA A 27 2.63 -7.72 12.13
C ALA A 27 3.48 -8.71 12.95
N ASP A 28 4.54 -9.26 12.34
CA ASP A 28 5.47 -10.18 12.99
C ASP A 28 6.09 -9.56 14.27
N LYS A 29 6.56 -8.30 14.17
CA LYS A 29 7.15 -7.58 15.32
C LYS A 29 6.15 -7.26 16.42
N ALA A 30 4.89 -7.05 16.07
CA ALA A 30 3.82 -6.79 17.03
C ALA A 30 3.27 -8.09 17.65
N GLY A 31 3.73 -9.26 17.22
CA GLY A 31 3.17 -10.55 17.63
C GLY A 31 1.71 -10.74 17.16
N ILE A 32 1.30 -10.03 16.11
CA ILE A 32 -0.05 -10.11 15.56
C ILE A 32 -0.01 -11.10 14.40
N GLU A 33 -0.64 -12.24 14.58
CA GLU A 33 -0.88 -13.17 13.49
C GLU A 33 -1.83 -12.55 12.47
N LEU A 34 -1.35 -12.45 11.23
CA LEU A 34 -2.20 -12.14 10.09
C LEU A 34 -3.21 -13.26 9.92
N SER A 35 -4.46 -12.93 9.61
CA SER A 35 -5.40 -13.98 9.21
C SER A 35 -4.92 -14.68 7.94
N GLU A 36 -5.37 -15.91 7.72
CA GLU A 36 -5.09 -16.68 6.49
C GLU A 36 -5.34 -15.83 5.24
N TRP A 37 -6.52 -15.22 5.17
CA TRP A 37 -6.88 -14.31 4.09
C TRP A 37 -5.96 -13.08 3.97
N GLU A 38 -5.51 -12.48 5.09
CA GLU A 38 -4.57 -11.35 5.06
C GLU A 38 -3.20 -11.78 4.52
N GLY A 39 -2.75 -12.99 4.85
CA GLY A 39 -1.54 -13.60 4.31
C GLY A 39 -1.64 -13.87 2.80
N GLU A 40 -2.74 -14.51 2.36
CA GLU A 40 -3.05 -14.75 0.95
C GLU A 40 -3.17 -13.46 0.14
N PHE A 41 -3.79 -12.43 0.72
CA PHE A 41 -3.88 -11.11 0.12
C PHE A 41 -2.49 -10.52 -0.14
N LEU A 42 -1.60 -10.53 0.85
CA LEU A 42 -0.25 -9.98 0.68
C LEU A 42 0.55 -10.77 -0.38
N GLY A 43 0.48 -12.10 -0.36
CA GLY A 43 1.17 -12.96 -1.34
C GLY A 43 0.66 -12.76 -2.76
N SER A 44 -0.66 -12.80 -2.97
CA SER A 44 -1.27 -12.63 -4.29
C SER A 44 -0.98 -11.25 -4.91
N VAL A 45 -0.91 -10.20 -4.09
CA VAL A 45 -0.52 -8.85 -4.54
C VAL A 45 0.98 -8.79 -4.86
N GLU A 46 1.82 -9.44 -4.07
CA GLU A 46 3.26 -9.54 -4.32
C GLU A 46 3.56 -10.22 -5.66
N ASP A 47 2.95 -11.37 -5.92
CA ASP A 47 3.17 -12.13 -7.16
C ASP A 47 2.70 -11.36 -8.38
N ARG A 48 1.54 -10.70 -8.27
CA ARG A 48 1.02 -9.82 -9.31
C ARG A 48 1.95 -8.63 -9.61
N LEU A 49 2.56 -8.03 -8.60
CA LEU A 49 3.56 -6.98 -8.78
C LEU A 49 4.84 -7.51 -9.41
N LYS A 50 5.26 -8.73 -9.07
CA LYS A 50 6.42 -9.38 -9.71
C LYS A 50 6.16 -9.65 -11.19
N THR A 51 5.04 -10.27 -11.52
CA THR A 51 4.65 -10.69 -12.87
C THR A 51 4.37 -9.51 -13.80
N TYR A 52 3.50 -8.59 -13.37
CA TYR A 52 3.00 -7.54 -14.27
C TYR A 52 3.66 -6.19 -14.06
N GLY A 53 4.33 -5.99 -12.92
CA GLY A 53 4.92 -4.70 -12.54
C GLY A 53 3.95 -3.54 -12.48
N ARG A 54 2.64 -3.81 -12.58
CA ARG A 54 1.69 -2.81 -13.07
C ARG A 54 1.53 -1.70 -12.06
N ALA A 55 1.75 -0.48 -12.54
CA ALA A 55 0.98 0.65 -12.10
C ALA A 55 -0.32 0.67 -12.91
N PHE A 56 -1.48 0.70 -12.26
CA PHE A 56 -2.75 0.74 -12.99
C PHE A 56 -2.76 1.99 -13.90
N GLY A 57 -2.98 1.78 -15.20
CA GLY A 57 -3.22 2.87 -16.17
C GLY A 57 -4.69 3.29 -16.24
N ASP A 58 -5.55 2.53 -15.57
CA ASP A 58 -6.99 2.75 -15.44
C ASP A 58 -7.26 3.60 -14.18
N PRO A 59 -7.70 4.87 -14.33
CA PRO A 59 -7.92 5.79 -13.23
C PRO A 59 -8.90 5.27 -12.17
N GLU A 60 -9.86 4.43 -12.57
CA GLU A 60 -10.84 3.83 -11.64
C GLU A 60 -10.19 2.81 -10.70
N LYS A 61 -9.08 2.21 -11.15
CA LYS A 61 -8.33 1.23 -10.37
C LYS A 61 -7.18 1.87 -9.61
N GLY A 62 -6.66 3.01 -10.04
CA GLY A 62 -5.66 3.82 -9.35
C GLY A 62 -5.04 4.91 -10.22
N ALA A 63 -4.31 5.85 -9.62
CA ALA A 63 -3.65 6.92 -10.39
C ALA A 63 -2.55 6.37 -11.32
N ALA A 64 -2.37 7.01 -12.48
CA ALA A 64 -1.31 6.68 -13.43
C ALA A 64 0.06 6.69 -12.71
N GLY A 65 0.72 5.54 -12.66
CA GLY A 65 2.00 5.37 -11.95
C GLY A 65 1.91 4.76 -10.55
N GLN A 66 0.73 4.43 -10.02
CA GLN A 66 0.57 3.71 -8.76
C GLN A 66 0.51 2.19 -8.94
N ALA A 67 1.41 1.48 -8.27
CA ALA A 67 1.54 0.02 -8.36
C ALA A 67 0.40 -0.78 -7.69
N LEU A 68 -0.34 -0.16 -6.78
CA LEU A 68 -1.48 -0.77 -6.09
C LEU A 68 -2.77 -0.10 -6.53
N SER A 69 -3.85 -0.88 -6.54
CA SER A 69 -5.18 -0.32 -6.67
C SER A 69 -5.53 0.48 -5.41
N MET A 70 -6.44 1.45 -5.52
CA MET A 70 -6.97 2.18 -4.36
C MET A 70 -7.44 1.25 -3.23
N LEU A 71 -8.24 0.22 -3.55
CA LEU A 71 -8.74 -0.74 -2.56
C LEU A 71 -7.62 -1.59 -1.97
N GLN A 72 -6.65 -1.99 -2.78
CA GLN A 72 -5.48 -2.75 -2.30
C GLN A 72 -4.62 -1.90 -1.36
N ALA A 73 -4.46 -0.62 -1.66
CA ALA A 73 -3.73 0.32 -0.82
C ALA A 73 -4.47 0.61 0.50
N VAL A 74 -5.80 0.71 0.47
CA VAL A 74 -6.63 0.81 1.69
C VAL A 74 -6.45 -0.45 2.54
N LYS A 75 -6.56 -1.64 1.94
CA LYS A 75 -6.43 -2.88 2.69
C LYS A 75 -5.05 -3.08 3.30
N LEU A 76 -3.99 -2.74 2.57
CA LEU A 76 -2.63 -2.75 3.10
C LEU A 76 -2.46 -1.82 4.31
N LYS A 77 -3.11 -0.65 4.28
CA LYS A 77 -3.13 0.28 5.43
C LYS A 77 -3.91 -0.27 6.61
N GLU A 78 -5.04 -0.93 6.39
CA GLU A 78 -5.79 -1.60 7.46
C GLU A 78 -4.96 -2.68 8.14
N ILE A 79 -4.28 -3.53 7.37
CA ILE A 79 -3.38 -4.56 7.91
C ILE A 79 -2.27 -3.91 8.73
N ALA A 80 -1.65 -2.85 8.21
CA ALA A 80 -0.58 -2.14 8.91
C ALA A 80 -1.08 -1.40 10.18
N ALA A 81 -2.30 -0.84 10.16
CA ALA A 81 -2.91 -0.19 11.31
C ALA A 81 -3.28 -1.20 12.40
N LYS A 82 -3.89 -2.33 12.01
CA LYS A 82 -4.14 -3.48 12.89
C LYS A 82 -2.85 -3.97 13.53
N ALA A 83 -1.80 -4.15 12.74
CA ALA A 83 -0.47 -4.53 13.23
C ALA A 83 0.15 -3.52 14.20
N LYS A 84 -0.25 -2.25 14.16
CA LYS A 84 0.19 -1.21 15.11
C LYS A 84 -0.71 -1.09 16.35
N GLY A 85 -1.75 -1.91 16.46
CA GLY A 85 -2.77 -1.80 17.52
C GLY A 85 -3.76 -0.65 17.29
N GLU A 86 -3.73 0.01 16.13
CA GLU A 86 -4.67 1.07 15.76
C GLU A 86 -5.96 0.41 15.24
N LYS A 87 -6.93 0.17 16.14
CA LYS A 87 -8.26 -0.42 15.81
C LYS A 87 -9.17 0.47 14.95
N LYS A 88 -8.77 1.70 14.60
CA LYS A 88 -9.66 2.63 13.90
C LYS A 88 -9.61 2.39 12.39
N PRO A 89 -10.76 2.22 11.71
CA PRO A 89 -10.78 2.40 10.27
C PRO A 89 -10.23 3.81 9.99
N MET A 90 -9.34 3.94 9.03
CA MET A 90 -8.81 5.21 8.54
C MET A 90 -9.95 5.97 7.82
N GLY A 91 -11.01 6.33 8.55
CA GLY A 91 -11.99 7.29 8.11
C GLY A 91 -11.27 8.60 7.85
N ARG A 92 -11.51 9.20 6.69
CA ARG A 92 -11.00 10.54 6.33
C ARG A 92 -11.25 11.45 7.53
N LYS A 93 -10.18 11.77 8.28
CA LYS A 93 -10.27 12.75 9.37
C LYS A 93 -10.78 14.02 8.69
N PRO A 94 -11.93 14.59 9.10
CA PRO A 94 -12.37 15.85 8.53
C PRO A 94 -11.23 16.84 8.76
N MET A 95 -10.69 17.36 7.66
CA MET A 95 -9.65 18.37 7.71
C MET A 95 -10.28 19.54 8.43
N ARG A 96 -9.99 19.71 9.72
CA ARG A 96 -10.46 20.84 10.51
C ARG A 96 -9.91 22.08 9.81
N ARG A 97 -10.74 22.71 8.99
CA ARG A 97 -10.50 24.07 8.52
C ARG A 97 -10.37 24.91 9.78
N ARG A 98 -9.17 25.44 10.02
CA ARG A 98 -8.98 26.46 11.05
C ARG A 98 -9.98 27.58 10.72
N PRO A 99 -10.79 28.06 11.66
CA PRO A 99 -11.54 29.29 11.43
C PRO A 99 -10.49 30.37 11.14
N ALA A 100 -10.66 31.07 10.02
CA ALA A 100 -9.97 32.32 9.79
C ALA A 100 -10.61 33.33 10.74
N GLU A 101 -9.80 33.84 11.67
CA GLU A 101 -10.09 35.06 12.42
C GLU A 101 -9.55 36.25 11.62
#